data_AF-M9UDR0-F1
#
_entry.id   AF-M9UDR0-F1
#
_cell.length_a   1.000
_cell.length_b   1.000
_cell.length_c   1.000
_cell.angle_alpha   90.00
_cell.angle_beta   90.00
_cell.angle_gamma   90.00
#
_symmetry.space_group_name_H-M   'P 1'
#
loop_
_entity.id
_entity.type
_entity.pdbx_description
1 polymer ?
#
loop_
_entity_poly.entity_id
_entity_poly.type
_entity_poly.pdbx_seq_one_letter_code
_entity_poly.pdbx_strand_id
1 'polypeptide(L)'
;MEIAVYCGKVYSWTDEICKYNSGYPILDYNSVVGWVSSRGEGSFLIFGTDVIPYTLYDYPNKPIDMTEIFKFMERGGTVIWVGDTPFYYVDKNNGVKEAIFSKGNPFPFVPKNLAHMPVSENSENTIVGEMLEYNPKDSWRPVEANLSLIPISIIKRGGGILYSTWIYKYGKGRFVRVYDSPYVNVNYVLSLPEKLSKLGIGIRIRNYRKLNDFKMISPNFKIGVILGKNNVGKTSILEAIAMLDKNNVDKVRAFRGRISSQVAETELFLNEKYYRVEFSDNTSSRIKDAKVLLIYSHNANPTTTFDVSILRKVTDLLSEFDPNIFYVYLSASNELRVLFNDKTDVSINELGYGYKSLLNFILSYAVYQPKIILIDDLEGFALHPKLLKQFYDFLLRLDVDLILITTQSSDVYAYLAEKRSDNVRFILINDGNYEVLSSEEVLDRMDYEDLRYTALKLSGEVHRKS
;
A
#
# COMPACT_ATOMS: atom_id res chain seq x y z
N MET A 1 -2.85 -14.70 18.29
CA MET A 1 -3.46 -15.11 17.02
C MET A 1 -4.18 -16.42 17.26
N GLU A 2 -5.48 -16.48 17.00
CA GLU A 2 -6.29 -17.69 17.18
C GLU A 2 -6.69 -18.22 15.82
N ILE A 3 -6.46 -19.50 15.54
CA ILE A 3 -6.72 -20.11 14.23
C ILE A 3 -7.58 -21.34 14.45
N ALA A 4 -8.61 -21.52 13.62
CA ALA A 4 -9.39 -22.75 13.57
C ALA A 4 -9.72 -23.12 12.12
N VAL A 5 -9.90 -24.42 11.88
CA VAL A 5 -10.27 -24.96 10.58
C VAL A 5 -11.69 -25.51 10.67
N TYR A 6 -12.60 -25.01 9.85
CA TYR A 6 -13.93 -25.59 9.71
C TYR A 6 -13.91 -26.75 8.71
N CYS A 7 -14.43 -27.89 9.12
CA CYS A 7 -14.56 -29.11 8.33
C CYS A 7 -16.00 -29.63 8.37
N GLY A 8 -16.69 -29.50 7.24
CA GLY A 8 -18.04 -30.04 7.04
C GLY A 8 -18.03 -31.53 6.71
N LYS A 9 -19.20 -32.17 6.82
CA LYS A 9 -19.41 -33.57 6.40
C LYS A 9 -19.79 -33.71 4.92
N VAL A 10 -20.15 -32.59 4.30
CA VAL A 10 -20.61 -32.53 2.92
C VAL A 10 -19.43 -32.62 1.95
N TYR A 11 -19.63 -33.32 0.83
CA TYR A 11 -18.62 -33.38 -0.24
C TYR A 11 -18.23 -31.98 -0.72
N SER A 12 -16.92 -31.79 -0.83
CA SER A 12 -16.25 -30.56 -1.18
C SER A 12 -15.20 -30.84 -2.23
N TRP A 13 -14.95 -29.88 -3.12
CA TRP A 13 -13.80 -29.96 -4.04
C TRP A 13 -12.47 -29.89 -3.31
N THR A 14 -12.49 -29.30 -2.13
CA THR A 14 -11.34 -29.13 -1.24
C THR A 14 -11.64 -29.86 0.06
N ASP A 15 -10.93 -30.95 0.35
CA ASP A 15 -11.02 -31.65 1.65
C ASP A 15 -9.62 -31.95 2.25
N GLU A 16 -8.57 -31.67 1.48
CA GLU A 16 -7.19 -31.92 1.86
C GLU A 16 -6.80 -31.18 3.13
N ILE A 17 -7.28 -29.94 3.32
CA ILE A 17 -7.02 -29.17 4.54
C ILE A 17 -7.55 -29.93 5.76
N CYS A 18 -8.76 -30.49 5.68
CA CYS A 18 -9.34 -31.24 6.78
C CYS A 18 -8.60 -32.56 7.06
N LYS A 19 -8.03 -33.19 6.04
CA LYS A 19 -7.25 -34.43 6.18
C LYS A 19 -5.86 -34.20 6.75
N TYR A 20 -5.20 -33.12 6.34
CA TYR A 20 -3.78 -32.88 6.63
C TYR A 20 -3.55 -31.77 7.68
N ASN A 21 -4.61 -31.15 8.22
CA ASN A 21 -4.49 -30.24 9.35
C ASN A 21 -4.18 -31.02 10.65
N SER A 22 -2.94 -30.89 11.12
CA SER A 22 -2.49 -31.42 12.41
C SER A 22 -2.22 -30.35 13.47
N GLY A 23 -2.30 -29.06 13.10
CA GLY A 23 -1.82 -27.95 13.94
C GLY A 23 -2.89 -27.10 14.60
N TYR A 24 -4.13 -27.11 14.10
CA TYR A 24 -5.19 -26.21 14.57
C TYR A 24 -6.47 -26.94 14.96
N PRO A 25 -7.26 -26.38 15.92
CA PRO A 25 -8.57 -26.89 16.26
C PRO A 25 -9.49 -27.07 15.04
N ILE A 26 -10.14 -28.23 14.95
CA ILE A 26 -11.13 -28.53 13.93
C ILE A 26 -12.52 -28.19 14.49
N LEU A 27 -13.26 -27.38 13.75
CA LEU A 27 -14.65 -27.03 14.01
C LEU A 27 -15.56 -27.80 13.07
N ASP A 28 -16.72 -28.20 13.57
CA ASP A 28 -17.76 -28.87 12.81
C ASP A 28 -19.02 -28.00 12.74
N TYR A 29 -20.08 -28.54 12.14
CA TYR A 29 -21.37 -27.86 11.97
C TYR A 29 -21.92 -27.27 13.29
N ASN A 30 -21.72 -27.95 14.41
CA ASN A 30 -22.30 -27.59 15.70
C ASN A 30 -21.40 -26.64 16.50
N SER A 31 -20.07 -26.79 16.40
CA SER A 31 -19.13 -26.02 17.20
C SER A 31 -18.73 -24.68 16.58
N VAL A 32 -18.82 -24.54 15.25
CA VAL A 32 -18.31 -23.35 14.55
C VAL A 32 -19.04 -22.06 14.91
N VAL A 33 -20.35 -22.11 15.15
CA VAL A 33 -21.15 -20.92 15.55
C VAL A 33 -20.64 -20.36 16.88
N GLY A 34 -20.54 -21.22 17.90
CA GLY A 34 -20.04 -20.79 19.22
C GLY A 34 -18.61 -20.23 19.16
N TRP A 35 -17.77 -20.80 18.29
CA TRP A 35 -16.42 -20.31 18.08
C TRP A 35 -16.41 -18.90 17.46
N VAL A 36 -17.17 -18.67 16.38
CA VAL A 36 -17.19 -17.35 15.70
C VAL A 36 -17.89 -16.27 16.53
N SER A 37 -18.98 -16.60 17.24
CA SER A 37 -19.75 -15.61 18.00
C SER A 37 -18.98 -15.03 19.20
N SER A 38 -17.96 -15.74 19.69
CA SER A 38 -17.10 -15.30 20.81
C SER A 38 -15.80 -14.64 20.37
N ARG A 39 -15.52 -14.52 19.06
CA ARG A 39 -14.23 -14.08 18.51
C ARG A 39 -14.36 -12.95 17.48
N GLY A 40 -13.22 -12.34 17.16
CA GLY A 40 -13.10 -11.21 16.24
C GLY A 40 -11.64 -10.97 15.86
N GLU A 41 -11.15 -9.76 16.11
CA GLU A 41 -9.78 -9.34 15.80
C GLU A 41 -8.71 -10.35 16.25
N GLY A 42 -7.73 -10.61 15.37
CA GLY A 42 -6.67 -11.60 15.61
C GLY A 42 -7.10 -13.07 15.50
N SER A 43 -8.36 -13.34 15.15
CA SER A 43 -8.89 -14.69 14.93
C SER A 43 -9.07 -15.01 13.44
N PHE A 44 -8.74 -16.23 13.05
CA PHE A 44 -8.77 -16.72 11.67
C PHE A 44 -9.59 -18.01 11.58
N LEU A 45 -10.61 -18.00 10.73
CA LEU A 45 -11.39 -19.17 10.38
C LEU A 45 -11.03 -19.62 8.97
N ILE A 46 -10.36 -20.75 8.85
CA ILE A 46 -10.03 -21.39 7.58
C ILE A 46 -11.16 -22.35 7.22
N PHE A 47 -11.79 -22.14 6.07
CA PHE A 47 -12.73 -23.11 5.51
C PHE A 47 -11.95 -24.21 4.81
N GLY A 48 -11.95 -25.41 5.40
CA GLY A 48 -11.39 -26.61 4.77
C GLY A 48 -12.31 -27.24 3.73
N THR A 49 -13.42 -26.57 3.38
CA THR A 49 -14.45 -27.01 2.44
C THR A 49 -15.05 -25.81 1.68
N ASP A 50 -15.54 -26.04 0.47
CA ASP A 50 -16.30 -25.09 -0.35
C ASP A 50 -17.79 -24.96 0.04
N VAL A 51 -18.20 -25.53 1.19
CA VAL A 51 -19.58 -25.53 1.68
C VAL A 51 -19.66 -24.88 3.06
N ILE A 52 -20.49 -23.84 3.20
CA ILE A 52 -20.70 -23.14 4.47
C ILE A 52 -21.92 -23.68 5.24
N PRO A 53 -21.85 -23.88 6.56
CA PRO A 53 -23.02 -24.18 7.38
C PRO A 53 -24.13 -23.15 7.20
N TYR A 54 -25.35 -23.61 7.01
CA TYR A 54 -26.51 -22.74 7.01
C TYR A 54 -26.61 -21.90 8.31
N THR A 55 -26.21 -22.47 9.45
CA THR A 55 -26.19 -21.79 10.76
C THR A 55 -25.25 -20.57 10.82
N LEU A 56 -24.23 -20.50 9.98
CA LEU A 56 -23.31 -19.35 9.91
C LEU A 56 -23.78 -18.26 8.96
N TYR A 57 -24.55 -18.60 7.93
CA TYR A 57 -24.79 -17.73 6.78
C TYR A 57 -26.25 -17.39 6.50
N ASP A 58 -27.22 -18.29 6.72
CA ASP A 58 -28.67 -18.10 6.58
C ASP A 58 -29.15 -16.92 5.69
N TYR A 59 -28.63 -16.81 4.46
CA TYR A 59 -28.96 -15.76 3.51
C TYR A 59 -29.71 -16.39 2.33
N PRO A 60 -30.76 -15.74 1.78
CA PRO A 60 -31.24 -14.38 2.07
C PRO A 60 -32.28 -14.25 3.19
N ASN A 61 -32.57 -15.30 3.98
CA ASN A 61 -33.60 -15.21 5.02
C ASN A 61 -33.22 -14.22 6.14
N LYS A 62 -31.90 -14.05 6.37
CA LYS A 62 -31.33 -13.00 7.20
C LYS A 62 -30.49 -12.06 6.34
N PRO A 63 -30.56 -10.74 6.59
CA PRO A 63 -29.60 -9.78 6.04
C PRO A 63 -28.15 -10.20 6.34
N ILE A 64 -27.23 -9.95 5.41
CA ILE A 64 -25.83 -10.42 5.50
C ILE A 64 -25.15 -9.97 6.81
N ASP A 65 -25.39 -8.74 7.24
CA ASP A 65 -24.86 -8.13 8.47
C ASP A 65 -25.38 -8.79 9.75
N MET A 66 -26.50 -9.51 9.67
CA MET A 66 -27.06 -10.28 10.78
C MET A 66 -26.56 -11.73 10.85
N THR A 67 -25.81 -12.18 9.84
CA THR A 67 -25.26 -13.54 9.80
C THR A 67 -24.02 -13.65 10.69
N GLU A 68 -23.78 -14.81 11.30
CA GLU A 68 -22.70 -14.96 12.28
C GLU A 68 -21.31 -14.82 11.65
N ILE A 69 -21.14 -15.23 10.39
CA ILE A 69 -19.87 -15.09 9.66
C ILE A 69 -19.52 -13.63 9.36
N PHE A 70 -20.50 -12.79 9.00
CA PHE A 70 -20.26 -11.37 8.76
C PHE A 70 -20.13 -10.59 10.06
N LYS A 71 -20.87 -10.94 11.13
CA LYS A 71 -20.63 -10.38 12.46
C LYS A 71 -19.22 -10.69 12.98
N PHE A 72 -18.70 -11.88 12.68
CA PHE A 72 -17.32 -12.25 13.00
C PHE A 72 -16.32 -11.34 12.28
N MET A 73 -16.50 -11.11 10.98
CA MET A 73 -15.67 -10.15 10.24
C MET A 73 -15.85 -8.71 10.74
N GLU A 74 -17.07 -8.30 11.10
CA GLU A 74 -17.34 -6.97 11.66
C GLU A 74 -16.48 -6.69 12.92
N ARG A 75 -16.33 -7.72 13.77
CA ARG A 75 -15.48 -7.69 14.97
C ARG A 75 -13.97 -7.82 14.71
N GLY A 76 -13.53 -7.93 13.46
CA GLY A 76 -12.10 -8.05 13.09
C GLY A 76 -11.66 -9.46 12.69
N GLY A 77 -12.58 -10.42 12.63
CA GLY A 77 -12.28 -11.79 12.22
C GLY A 77 -11.83 -11.89 10.76
N THR A 78 -10.92 -12.82 10.48
CA THR A 78 -10.49 -13.14 9.12
C THR A 78 -11.04 -14.49 8.69
N VAL A 79 -11.73 -14.54 7.57
CA VAL A 79 -12.18 -15.78 6.93
C VAL A 79 -11.24 -16.10 5.78
N ILE A 80 -10.71 -17.33 5.74
CA ILE A 80 -9.90 -17.83 4.61
C ILE A 80 -10.71 -18.89 3.90
N TRP A 81 -10.97 -18.69 2.61
CA TRP A 81 -11.76 -19.57 1.77
C TRP A 81 -10.91 -20.15 0.65
N VAL A 82 -11.04 -21.45 0.44
CA VAL A 82 -10.40 -22.19 -0.66
C VAL A 82 -11.42 -22.92 -1.54
N GLY A 83 -11.09 -23.10 -2.82
CA GLY A 83 -11.88 -23.91 -3.74
C GLY A 83 -12.89 -23.10 -4.55
N ASP A 84 -14.10 -23.64 -4.69
CA ASP A 84 -15.15 -23.09 -5.57
C ASP A 84 -15.67 -21.73 -5.07
N THR A 85 -16.68 -21.21 -5.76
CA THR A 85 -17.30 -19.91 -5.57
C THR A 85 -17.81 -19.78 -4.13
N PRO A 86 -17.30 -18.79 -3.36
CA PRO A 86 -17.75 -18.55 -2.00
C PRO A 86 -19.27 -18.45 -1.89
N PHE A 87 -19.83 -19.07 -0.85
CA PHE A 87 -21.26 -19.04 -0.53
C PHE A 87 -22.17 -19.61 -1.63
N TYR A 88 -21.64 -20.32 -2.62
CA TYR A 88 -22.46 -20.97 -3.64
C TYR A 88 -23.27 -22.13 -3.05
N TYR A 89 -22.65 -22.90 -2.17
CA TYR A 89 -23.25 -24.05 -1.50
C TYR A 89 -23.34 -23.86 0.00
N VAL A 90 -24.46 -24.30 0.57
CA VAL A 90 -24.64 -24.42 2.03
C VAL A 90 -24.84 -25.87 2.44
N ASP A 91 -24.42 -26.18 3.66
CA ASP A 91 -24.81 -27.39 4.37
C ASP A 91 -26.10 -27.12 5.14
N LYS A 92 -27.21 -27.69 4.67
CA LYS A 92 -28.46 -27.74 5.41
C LYS A 92 -28.49 -29.02 6.25
N ASN A 93 -28.79 -28.88 7.53
CA ASN A 93 -29.00 -30.00 8.44
C ASN A 93 -27.81 -30.97 8.58
N ASN A 94 -26.56 -30.48 8.50
CA ASN A 94 -25.33 -31.24 8.80
C ASN A 94 -25.13 -32.48 7.92
N GLY A 95 -25.21 -32.29 6.60
CA GLY A 95 -24.96 -33.33 5.59
C GLY A 95 -25.64 -33.10 4.24
N VAL A 96 -26.47 -32.05 4.07
CA VAL A 96 -27.21 -31.83 2.82
C VAL A 96 -26.65 -30.61 2.08
N LYS A 97 -25.97 -30.85 0.95
CA LYS A 97 -25.49 -29.78 0.05
C LYS A 97 -26.67 -29.15 -0.69
N GLU A 98 -26.87 -27.85 -0.54
CA GLU A 98 -27.83 -27.07 -1.34
C GLU A 98 -27.13 -25.90 -2.03
N ALA A 99 -27.37 -25.73 -3.34
CA ALA A 99 -26.94 -24.54 -4.07
C ALA A 99 -27.90 -23.38 -3.77
N ILE A 100 -27.36 -22.26 -3.29
CA ILE A 100 -28.15 -21.07 -2.91
C ILE A 100 -27.74 -19.81 -3.66
N PHE A 101 -26.77 -19.88 -4.58
CA PHE A 101 -26.29 -18.70 -5.30
C PHE A 101 -27.38 -17.98 -6.11
N SER A 102 -28.37 -18.72 -6.62
CA SER A 102 -29.54 -18.14 -7.31
C SER A 102 -30.45 -17.33 -6.38
N LYS A 103 -30.34 -17.51 -5.06
CA LYS A 103 -31.08 -16.78 -4.03
C LYS A 103 -30.38 -15.47 -3.64
N GLY A 104 -29.15 -15.26 -4.10
CA GLY A 104 -28.42 -14.00 -4.02
C GLY A 104 -26.93 -14.18 -3.71
N ASN A 105 -26.16 -13.11 -3.89
CA ASN A 105 -24.72 -13.05 -3.70
C ASN A 105 -24.39 -12.02 -2.60
N PRO A 106 -23.62 -12.39 -1.56
CA PRO A 106 -23.32 -11.46 -0.47
C PRO A 106 -22.27 -10.41 -0.84
N PHE A 107 -21.59 -10.59 -1.98
CA PHE A 107 -20.56 -9.68 -2.46
C PHE A 107 -21.09 -8.72 -3.53
N PRO A 108 -20.52 -7.50 -3.61
CA PRO A 108 -20.87 -6.50 -4.63
C PRO A 108 -20.29 -6.80 -6.02
N PHE A 109 -19.92 -8.06 -6.31
CA PHE A 109 -19.29 -8.49 -7.56
C PHE A 109 -19.64 -9.95 -7.86
N VAL A 110 -19.65 -10.34 -9.13
CA VAL A 110 -20.05 -11.68 -9.57
C VAL A 110 -18.88 -12.34 -10.33
N PRO A 111 -18.65 -13.66 -10.15
CA PRO A 111 -17.70 -14.41 -10.97
C PRO A 111 -18.04 -14.34 -12.46
N LYS A 112 -17.02 -14.25 -13.32
CA LYS A 112 -17.18 -14.19 -14.78
C LYS A 112 -17.36 -15.53 -15.47
N ASN A 113 -17.02 -16.59 -14.78
CA ASN A 113 -17.19 -17.94 -15.25
C ASN A 113 -17.86 -18.73 -14.13
N LEU A 114 -18.78 -19.62 -14.50
CA LEU A 114 -19.36 -20.63 -13.62
C LEU A 114 -19.18 -22.04 -14.19
N ALA A 115 -18.47 -22.19 -15.32
CA ALA A 115 -18.15 -23.49 -15.87
C ALA A 115 -17.06 -24.19 -15.03
N HIS A 116 -16.97 -25.51 -15.18
CA HIS A 116 -15.95 -26.34 -14.56
C HIS A 116 -14.72 -26.48 -15.48
N MET A 117 -14.21 -25.35 -15.93
CA MET A 117 -12.99 -25.26 -16.74
C MET A 117 -12.27 -23.95 -16.43
N PRO A 118 -10.93 -23.93 -16.48
CA PRO A 118 -10.16 -22.72 -16.21
C PRO A 118 -10.41 -21.64 -17.25
N VAL A 119 -10.51 -20.38 -16.81
CA VAL A 119 -10.54 -19.20 -17.68
C VAL A 119 -9.13 -18.86 -18.18
N SER A 120 -8.13 -19.12 -17.34
CA SER A 120 -6.72 -18.95 -17.63
C SER A 120 -5.90 -19.93 -16.80
N GLU A 121 -4.87 -20.52 -17.41
CA GLU A 121 -3.83 -21.29 -16.72
C GLU A 121 -2.71 -20.37 -16.17
N ASN A 122 -2.67 -19.13 -16.65
CA ASN A 122 -1.59 -18.17 -16.36
C ASN A 122 -2.15 -16.96 -15.60
N SER A 123 -2.33 -17.08 -14.28
CA SER A 123 -2.54 -15.92 -13.41
C SER A 123 -1.20 -15.42 -12.86
N GLU A 124 -1.06 -14.10 -12.72
CA GLU A 124 0.15 -13.47 -12.18
C GLU A 124 -0.10 -12.87 -10.80
N ASN A 125 0.93 -12.84 -9.95
CA ASN A 125 0.85 -12.14 -8.68
C ASN A 125 0.85 -10.63 -8.88
N THR A 126 -0.03 -9.97 -8.12
CA THR A 126 0.13 -8.56 -7.77
C THR A 126 1.22 -8.39 -6.72
N ILE A 127 1.57 -7.15 -6.36
CA ILE A 127 2.48 -6.92 -5.24
C ILE A 127 1.98 -7.55 -3.92
N VAL A 128 0.66 -7.63 -3.69
CA VAL A 128 0.09 -8.30 -2.51
C VAL A 128 0.30 -9.81 -2.58
N GLY A 129 0.17 -10.41 -3.76
CA GLY A 129 0.49 -11.82 -3.97
C GLY A 129 1.96 -12.14 -3.70
N GLU A 130 2.87 -11.26 -4.13
CA GLU A 130 4.30 -11.39 -3.83
C GLU A 130 4.57 -11.27 -2.31
N MET A 131 3.94 -10.31 -1.62
CA MET A 131 4.04 -10.16 -0.17
C MET A 131 3.53 -11.38 0.61
N LEU A 132 2.53 -12.06 0.06
CA LEU A 132 1.98 -13.28 0.64
C LEU A 132 2.71 -14.55 0.16
N GLU A 133 3.75 -14.42 -0.68
CA GLU A 133 4.44 -15.52 -1.36
C GLU A 133 3.44 -16.50 -2.01
N TYR A 134 2.36 -15.97 -2.55
CA TYR A 134 1.32 -16.79 -3.18
C TYR A 134 1.88 -17.42 -4.46
N ASN A 135 1.60 -18.70 -4.71
CA ASN A 135 1.95 -19.32 -5.99
C ASN A 135 0.68 -19.46 -6.83
N PRO A 136 0.41 -18.52 -7.75
CA PRO A 136 -0.79 -18.55 -8.57
C PRO A 136 -0.83 -19.82 -9.42
N LYS A 137 -2.04 -20.34 -9.60
CA LYS A 137 -2.35 -21.48 -10.47
C LYS A 137 -3.39 -21.03 -11.49
N ASP A 138 -4.04 -22.01 -12.12
CA ASP A 138 -5.21 -21.77 -12.93
C ASP A 138 -6.25 -20.96 -12.17
N SER A 139 -7.02 -20.16 -12.90
CA SER A 139 -8.12 -19.38 -12.37
C SER A 139 -9.40 -19.77 -13.06
N TRP A 140 -10.34 -20.27 -12.27
CA TRP A 140 -11.59 -20.86 -12.73
C TRP A 140 -12.75 -19.89 -12.62
N ARG A 141 -12.83 -19.10 -11.54
CA ARG A 141 -13.95 -18.21 -11.23
C ARG A 141 -13.45 -16.80 -10.89
N PRO A 142 -12.68 -16.15 -11.79
CA PRO A 142 -12.19 -14.80 -11.54
C PRO A 142 -13.35 -13.78 -11.56
N VAL A 143 -13.14 -12.64 -10.92
CA VAL A 143 -14.10 -11.52 -10.86
C VAL A 143 -13.53 -10.29 -11.56
N GLU A 144 -14.37 -9.35 -11.96
CA GLU A 144 -13.88 -8.06 -12.48
C GLU A 144 -13.12 -7.28 -11.41
N ALA A 145 -12.18 -6.45 -11.85
CA ALA A 145 -11.54 -5.49 -10.97
C ALA A 145 -12.58 -4.64 -10.24
N ASN A 146 -12.50 -4.59 -8.90
CA ASN A 146 -13.45 -3.89 -8.04
C ASN A 146 -12.69 -3.15 -6.94
N LEU A 147 -13.09 -1.90 -6.67
CA LEU A 147 -12.47 -1.03 -5.65
C LEU A 147 -12.54 -1.59 -4.22
N SER A 148 -13.50 -2.49 -3.97
CA SER A 148 -13.72 -3.14 -2.68
C SER A 148 -12.81 -4.36 -2.48
N LEU A 149 -12.05 -4.74 -3.51
CA LEU A 149 -11.16 -5.88 -3.51
C LEU A 149 -9.70 -5.45 -3.53
N ILE A 150 -8.89 -6.19 -2.78
CA ILE A 150 -7.43 -6.16 -2.86
C ILE A 150 -7.03 -7.43 -3.62
N PRO A 151 -6.59 -7.34 -4.88
CA PRO A 151 -6.19 -8.50 -5.63
C PRO A 151 -4.92 -9.13 -5.03
N ILE A 152 -4.87 -10.45 -4.98
CA ILE A 152 -3.66 -11.23 -4.65
C ILE A 152 -3.03 -11.68 -5.98
N SER A 153 -3.82 -12.30 -6.87
CA SER A 153 -3.43 -12.62 -8.24
C SER A 153 -4.45 -12.17 -9.28
N ILE A 154 -3.98 -11.91 -10.50
CA ILE A 154 -4.76 -11.34 -11.59
C ILE A 154 -4.55 -12.08 -12.93
N ILE A 155 -5.51 -11.90 -13.84
CA ILE A 155 -5.38 -12.23 -15.26
C ILE A 155 -5.46 -10.93 -16.06
N LYS A 156 -4.49 -10.73 -16.96
CA LYS A 156 -4.53 -9.65 -17.96
C LYS A 156 -5.08 -10.21 -19.27
N ARG A 157 -6.21 -9.69 -19.76
CA ARG A 157 -6.82 -10.08 -21.05
C ARG A 157 -7.41 -8.87 -21.77
N GLY A 158 -7.00 -8.64 -23.02
CA GLY A 158 -7.72 -7.74 -23.94
C GLY A 158 -7.99 -6.32 -23.42
N GLY A 159 -7.09 -5.74 -22.63
CA GLY A 159 -7.24 -4.41 -22.03
C GLY A 159 -8.01 -4.37 -20.70
N GLY A 160 -8.44 -5.51 -20.17
CA GLY A 160 -9.09 -5.65 -18.87
C GLY A 160 -8.28 -6.53 -17.90
N ILE A 161 -8.63 -6.42 -16.61
CA ILE A 161 -8.01 -7.19 -15.54
C ILE A 161 -9.09 -7.89 -14.74
N LEU A 162 -8.91 -9.19 -14.57
CA LEU A 162 -9.73 -9.99 -13.68
C LEU A 162 -8.93 -10.40 -12.46
N TYR A 163 -9.59 -10.43 -11.31
CA TYR A 163 -9.00 -10.86 -10.04
C TYR A 163 -9.33 -12.32 -9.81
N SER A 164 -8.29 -13.16 -9.79
CA SER A 164 -8.42 -14.60 -9.57
C SER A 164 -8.53 -14.92 -8.09
N THR A 165 -7.67 -14.29 -7.29
CA THR A 165 -7.64 -14.40 -5.83
C THR A 165 -7.60 -12.99 -5.24
N TRP A 166 -8.22 -12.80 -4.09
CA TRP A 166 -8.49 -11.47 -3.57
C TRP A 166 -8.82 -11.46 -2.09
N ILE A 167 -8.69 -10.28 -1.48
CA ILE A 167 -9.14 -9.97 -0.13
C ILE A 167 -10.28 -8.96 -0.24
N TYR A 168 -11.41 -9.27 0.40
CA TYR A 168 -12.53 -8.36 0.58
C TYR A 168 -12.57 -7.90 2.03
N LYS A 169 -12.59 -6.59 2.24
CA LYS A 169 -12.69 -6.01 3.59
C LYS A 169 -14.14 -5.89 4.03
N TYR A 170 -14.42 -6.22 5.29
CA TYR A 170 -15.74 -6.06 5.88
C TYR A 170 -15.61 -5.72 7.37
N GLY A 171 -16.17 -4.58 7.78
CA GLY A 171 -15.94 -4.01 9.10
C GLY A 171 -14.45 -3.87 9.41
N LYS A 172 -14.01 -4.41 10.54
CA LYS A 172 -12.59 -4.48 10.93
C LYS A 172 -11.86 -5.71 10.38
N GLY A 173 -12.59 -6.66 9.80
CA GLY A 173 -12.10 -7.95 9.35
C GLY A 173 -12.03 -8.07 7.84
N ARG A 174 -11.86 -9.31 7.38
CA ARG A 174 -11.68 -9.59 5.96
C ARG A 174 -12.05 -11.01 5.56
N PHE A 175 -12.47 -11.15 4.32
CA PHE A 175 -12.65 -12.41 3.63
C PHE A 175 -11.53 -12.57 2.60
N VAL A 176 -10.76 -13.65 2.69
CA VAL A 176 -9.59 -13.93 1.86
C VAL A 176 -9.89 -15.15 1.01
N ARG A 177 -9.95 -14.96 -0.31
CA ARG A 177 -10.15 -16.05 -1.28
C ARG A 177 -8.83 -16.39 -1.94
N VAL A 178 -8.37 -17.63 -1.79
CA VAL A 178 -7.17 -18.18 -2.44
C VAL A 178 -7.48 -19.53 -3.09
N TYR A 179 -6.64 -19.96 -4.03
CA TYR A 179 -6.82 -21.20 -4.81
C TYR A 179 -8.18 -21.23 -5.53
N ASP A 180 -8.31 -20.38 -6.55
CA ASP A 180 -9.43 -20.38 -7.50
C ASP A 180 -9.30 -21.54 -8.52
N SER A 181 -9.02 -22.75 -8.02
CA SER A 181 -8.87 -24.00 -8.78
C SER A 181 -9.05 -25.22 -7.86
N PRO A 182 -9.19 -26.45 -8.41
CA PRO A 182 -9.29 -27.67 -7.62
C PRO A 182 -8.02 -27.99 -6.79
N TYR A 183 -6.87 -27.41 -7.16
CA TYR A 183 -5.62 -27.63 -6.45
C TYR A 183 -5.51 -26.72 -5.24
N VAL A 184 -5.18 -27.28 -4.09
CA VAL A 184 -4.90 -26.53 -2.86
C VAL A 184 -3.55 -26.95 -2.30
N ASN A 185 -2.71 -25.97 -1.95
CA ASN A 185 -1.52 -26.26 -1.14
C ASN A 185 -1.88 -26.07 0.34
N VAL A 186 -2.10 -27.18 1.05
CA VAL A 186 -2.51 -27.16 2.45
C VAL A 186 -1.52 -26.39 3.33
N ASN A 187 -0.21 -26.65 3.19
CA ASN A 187 0.82 -26.00 4.01
C ASN A 187 0.78 -24.47 3.84
N TYR A 188 0.60 -24.00 2.61
CA TYR A 188 0.45 -22.57 2.36
C TYR A 188 -0.78 -21.99 3.06
N VAL A 189 -1.96 -22.62 2.91
CA VAL A 189 -3.21 -22.14 3.53
C VAL A 189 -3.08 -22.08 5.05
N LEU A 190 -2.48 -23.08 5.66
CA LEU A 190 -2.25 -23.13 7.11
C LEU A 190 -1.24 -22.08 7.60
N SER A 191 -0.32 -21.62 6.74
CA SER A 191 0.62 -20.53 7.02
C SER A 191 0.05 -19.12 6.73
N LEU A 192 -1.04 -19.04 5.97
CA LEU A 192 -1.59 -17.77 5.47
C LEU A 192 -1.99 -16.79 6.59
N PRO A 193 -2.54 -17.20 7.74
CA PRO A 193 -2.79 -16.29 8.86
C PRO A 193 -1.57 -15.47 9.30
N GLU A 194 -0.40 -16.09 9.38
CA GLU A 194 0.85 -15.43 9.76
C GLU A 194 1.34 -14.47 8.66
N LYS A 195 1.23 -14.89 7.39
CA LYS A 195 1.59 -14.04 6.25
C LYS A 195 0.70 -12.80 6.18
N LEU A 196 -0.61 -12.96 6.42
CA LEU A 196 -1.60 -11.87 6.45
C LEU A 196 -1.39 -10.89 7.61
N SER A 197 -0.83 -11.33 8.74
CA SER A 197 -0.52 -10.46 9.88
C SER A 197 0.79 -9.69 9.71
N LYS A 198 1.66 -10.15 8.80
CA LYS A 198 2.95 -9.52 8.46
C LYS A 198 2.89 -8.58 7.25
N LEU A 199 1.71 -8.36 6.67
CA LEU A 199 1.55 -7.43 5.54
C LEU A 199 2.01 -6.02 5.93
N GLY A 200 3.06 -5.53 5.26
CA GLY A 200 3.56 -4.18 5.39
C GLY A 200 3.27 -3.32 4.16
N ILE A 201 4.30 -2.67 3.64
CA ILE A 201 4.26 -1.86 2.42
C ILE A 201 4.79 -2.68 1.25
N GLY A 202 4.10 -2.63 0.12
CA GLY A 202 4.52 -3.25 -1.12
C GLY A 202 4.51 -2.25 -2.27
N ILE A 203 5.63 -2.12 -2.99
CA ILE A 203 5.76 -1.28 -4.18
C ILE A 203 6.24 -2.15 -5.33
N ARG A 204 5.55 -2.09 -6.48
CA ARG A 204 6.02 -2.68 -7.74
C ARG A 204 6.02 -1.64 -8.83
N ILE A 205 7.09 -1.56 -9.59
CA ILE A 205 7.23 -0.66 -10.74
C ILE A 205 7.77 -1.46 -11.91
N ARG A 206 7.03 -1.47 -13.03
CA ARG A 206 7.44 -2.16 -14.27
C ARG A 206 7.59 -1.18 -15.42
N ASN A 207 8.57 -1.45 -16.27
CA ASN A 207 8.81 -0.75 -17.53
C ASN A 207 8.92 0.77 -17.41
N TYR A 208 9.36 1.30 -16.27
CA TYR A 208 9.50 2.72 -16.04
C TYR A 208 10.96 3.13 -15.97
N ARG A 209 11.46 3.76 -17.04
CA ARG A 209 12.85 4.21 -17.16
C ARG A 209 13.83 3.04 -16.98
N LYS A 210 14.68 3.07 -15.94
CA LYS A 210 15.62 1.99 -15.60
C LYS A 210 14.99 0.85 -14.80
N LEU A 211 13.74 1.00 -14.37
CA LEU A 211 13.05 0.02 -13.53
C LEU A 211 12.22 -0.91 -14.43
N ASN A 212 12.77 -2.10 -14.72
CA ASN A 212 12.11 -3.10 -15.55
C ASN A 212 11.02 -3.88 -14.77
N ASP A 213 11.35 -4.40 -13.58
CA ASP A 213 10.40 -5.02 -12.63
C ASP A 213 10.92 -4.83 -11.19
N PHE A 214 10.98 -3.58 -10.74
CA PHE A 214 11.38 -3.25 -9.37
C PHE A 214 10.28 -3.66 -8.40
N LYS A 215 10.63 -4.41 -7.34
CA LYS A 215 9.73 -4.81 -6.27
C LYS A 215 10.37 -4.49 -4.94
N MET A 216 9.67 -3.75 -4.09
CA MET A 216 10.08 -3.48 -2.72
C MET A 216 9.00 -3.94 -1.76
N ILE A 217 9.36 -4.80 -0.82
CA ILE A 217 8.49 -5.27 0.25
C ILE A 217 9.18 -4.94 1.57
N SER A 218 8.45 -4.31 2.47
CA SER A 218 9.00 -3.84 3.74
C SER A 218 7.94 -3.88 4.84
N PRO A 219 8.31 -3.98 6.12
CA PRO A 219 7.41 -3.65 7.23
C PRO A 219 6.80 -2.25 7.07
N ASN A 220 5.74 -1.95 7.82
CA ASN A 220 5.16 -0.62 7.81
C ASN A 220 6.15 0.41 8.38
N PHE A 221 6.26 1.54 7.69
CA PHE A 221 7.00 2.72 8.13
C PHE A 221 6.30 3.96 7.62
N LYS A 222 6.54 5.10 8.27
CA LYS A 222 6.00 6.40 7.86
C LYS A 222 6.92 7.13 6.92
N ILE A 223 8.22 7.12 7.18
CA ILE A 223 9.23 7.84 6.39
C ILE A 223 10.24 6.84 5.82
N GLY A 224 10.33 6.78 4.49
CA GLY A 224 11.35 6.02 3.77
C GLY A 224 12.39 6.96 3.17
N VAL A 225 13.65 6.82 3.57
CA VAL A 225 14.77 7.62 3.05
C VAL A 225 15.49 6.79 1.99
N ILE A 226 15.32 7.15 0.72
CA ILE A 226 15.90 6.44 -0.41
C ILE A 226 17.33 6.96 -0.67
N LEU A 227 18.30 6.07 -0.55
CA LEU A 227 19.73 6.31 -0.69
C LEU A 227 20.32 5.53 -1.87
N GLY A 228 21.41 6.03 -2.43
CA GLY A 228 22.14 5.37 -3.51
C GLY A 228 22.84 6.37 -4.41
N LYS A 229 23.63 5.87 -5.36
CA LYS A 229 24.38 6.72 -6.31
C LYS A 229 23.48 7.55 -7.24
N ASN A 230 24.10 8.44 -8.00
CA ASN A 230 23.42 9.15 -9.08
C ASN A 230 22.96 8.18 -10.15
N ASN A 231 21.78 8.46 -10.71
CA ASN A 231 21.18 7.69 -11.81
C ASN A 231 20.82 6.22 -11.51
N VAL A 232 20.75 5.79 -10.25
CA VAL A 232 20.29 4.44 -9.86
C VAL A 232 18.76 4.27 -9.87
N GLY A 233 18.01 5.36 -10.05
CA GLY A 233 16.55 5.32 -10.16
C GLY A 233 15.77 5.90 -8.97
N LYS A 234 16.42 6.59 -8.01
CA LYS A 234 15.77 7.20 -6.82
C LYS A 234 14.55 8.03 -7.18
N THR A 235 14.74 9.03 -8.03
CA THR A 235 13.65 9.89 -8.51
C THR A 235 12.64 9.13 -9.36
N SER A 236 13.07 8.11 -10.12
CA SER A 236 12.16 7.28 -10.93
C SER A 236 11.16 6.53 -10.05
N ILE A 237 11.57 6.08 -8.86
CA ILE A 237 10.67 5.43 -7.89
C ILE A 237 9.60 6.43 -7.43
N LEU A 238 10.00 7.63 -7.03
CA LEU A 238 9.06 8.68 -6.61
C LEU A 238 8.10 9.03 -7.76
N GLU A 239 8.62 9.27 -8.97
CA GLU A 239 7.80 9.65 -10.12
C GLU A 239 6.79 8.57 -10.51
N ALA A 240 7.17 7.29 -10.45
CA ALA A 240 6.27 6.17 -10.71
C ALA A 240 5.11 6.13 -9.70
N ILE A 241 5.41 6.28 -8.41
CA ILE A 241 4.39 6.35 -7.34
C ILE A 241 3.52 7.60 -7.52
N ALA A 242 4.09 8.73 -7.93
CA ALA A 242 3.35 9.95 -8.19
C ALA A 242 2.28 9.78 -9.28
N MET A 243 2.48 8.87 -10.24
CA MET A 243 1.49 8.58 -11.29
C MET A 243 0.22 7.92 -10.78
N LEU A 244 0.19 7.40 -9.54
CA LEU A 244 -1.04 6.96 -8.86
C LEU A 244 -2.03 8.11 -8.63
N ASP A 245 -1.58 9.35 -8.84
CA ASP A 245 -2.37 10.55 -8.76
C ASP A 245 -2.28 11.33 -10.08
N LYS A 246 -3.42 11.56 -10.71
CA LYS A 246 -3.50 12.27 -11.99
C LYS A 246 -2.94 13.71 -11.92
N ASN A 247 -2.97 14.35 -10.75
CA ASN A 247 -2.53 15.73 -10.58
C ASN A 247 -1.00 15.89 -10.71
N ASN A 248 -0.24 14.79 -10.63
CA ASN A 248 1.21 14.83 -10.80
C ASN A 248 1.68 14.58 -12.23
N VAL A 249 0.78 14.21 -13.15
CA VAL A 249 1.13 13.87 -14.54
C VAL A 249 1.82 15.04 -15.24
N ASP A 250 1.21 16.22 -15.19
CA ASP A 250 1.77 17.42 -15.81
C ASP A 250 3.04 17.90 -15.12
N LYS A 251 3.12 17.73 -13.79
CA LYS A 251 4.33 18.06 -13.02
C LYS A 251 5.53 17.21 -13.44
N VAL A 252 5.33 15.90 -13.57
CA VAL A 252 6.39 14.98 -14.05
C VAL A 252 6.73 15.27 -15.51
N ARG A 253 5.74 15.50 -16.37
CA ARG A 253 5.97 15.85 -17.79
C ARG A 253 6.75 17.15 -17.92
N ALA A 254 6.40 18.20 -17.18
CA ALA A 254 7.11 19.48 -17.20
C ALA A 254 8.57 19.34 -16.73
N PHE A 255 8.82 18.54 -15.69
CA PHE A 255 10.17 18.30 -15.19
C PHE A 255 11.04 17.44 -16.14
N ARG A 256 10.42 16.55 -16.92
CA ARG A 256 11.14 15.50 -17.68
C ARG A 256 11.02 15.61 -19.20
N GLY A 257 10.17 16.49 -19.71
CA GLY A 257 9.78 16.60 -21.12
C GLY A 257 8.82 15.52 -21.60
N ARG A 258 8.93 14.29 -21.08
CA ARG A 258 8.05 13.14 -21.37
C ARG A 258 7.83 12.26 -20.13
N ILE A 259 6.79 11.42 -20.16
CA ILE A 259 6.45 10.50 -19.08
C ILE A 259 7.05 9.13 -19.35
N SER A 260 6.62 8.45 -20.41
CA SER A 260 7.09 7.13 -20.81
C SER A 260 6.63 6.78 -22.23
N SER A 261 7.57 6.35 -23.07
CA SER A 261 7.29 5.91 -24.45
C SER A 261 6.67 4.51 -24.53
N GLN A 262 6.77 3.72 -23.46
CA GLN A 262 6.18 2.40 -23.32
C GLN A 262 5.18 2.38 -22.16
N VAL A 263 4.27 1.41 -22.14
CA VAL A 263 3.33 1.24 -21.04
C VAL A 263 4.09 0.81 -19.79
N ALA A 264 4.15 1.71 -18.83
CA ALA A 264 4.67 1.49 -17.49
C ALA A 264 3.53 1.13 -16.53
N GLU A 265 3.86 0.39 -15.48
CA GLU A 265 2.90 -0.03 -14.45
C GLU A 265 3.46 0.28 -13.07
N THR A 266 2.60 0.75 -12.17
CA THR A 266 2.92 0.90 -10.75
C THR A 266 1.81 0.32 -9.89
N GLU A 267 2.19 -0.54 -8.95
CA GLU A 267 1.33 -1.08 -7.90
C GLU A 267 1.85 -0.62 -6.54
N LEU A 268 0.93 -0.22 -5.65
CA LEU A 268 1.23 0.15 -4.28
C LEU A 268 0.22 -0.52 -3.35
N PHE A 269 0.71 -1.26 -2.37
CA PHE A 269 -0.06 -1.71 -1.22
C PHE A 269 0.39 -0.93 0.01
N LEU A 270 -0.53 -0.17 0.60
CA LEU A 270 -0.27 0.72 1.73
C LEU A 270 -1.51 0.82 2.61
N ASN A 271 -1.36 0.62 3.92
CA ASN A 271 -2.45 0.68 4.91
C ASN A 271 -3.68 -0.13 4.48
N GLU A 272 -3.39 -1.34 3.99
CA GLU A 272 -4.34 -2.28 3.40
C GLU A 272 -5.30 -1.66 2.37
N LYS A 273 -4.75 -0.76 1.54
CA LYS A 273 -5.34 -0.27 0.29
C LYS A 273 -4.40 -0.68 -0.84
N TYR A 274 -4.98 -1.18 -1.92
CA TYR A 274 -4.28 -1.46 -3.16
C TYR A 274 -4.52 -0.33 -4.16
N TYR A 275 -3.44 0.18 -4.74
CA TYR A 275 -3.44 1.16 -5.81
C TYR A 275 -2.70 0.60 -7.01
N ARG A 276 -3.19 0.92 -8.20
CA ARG A 276 -2.56 0.51 -9.44
C ARG A 276 -2.80 1.55 -10.52
N VAL A 277 -1.75 1.83 -11.29
CA VAL A 277 -1.80 2.64 -12.51
C VAL A 277 -1.01 1.97 -13.61
N GLU A 278 -1.59 1.93 -14.81
CA GLU A 278 -0.85 1.77 -16.06
C GLU A 278 -0.79 3.13 -16.74
N PHE A 279 0.37 3.51 -17.27
CA PHE A 279 0.55 4.83 -17.87
C PHE A 279 1.61 4.84 -18.99
N SER A 280 1.42 5.76 -19.92
CA SER A 280 2.34 6.12 -20.99
C SER A 280 2.21 7.63 -21.27
N ASP A 281 2.90 8.14 -22.29
CA ASP A 281 2.75 9.53 -22.72
C ASP A 281 1.31 9.89 -23.12
N ASN A 282 0.54 8.92 -23.65
CA ASN A 282 -0.78 9.14 -24.27
C ASN A 282 -1.96 8.58 -23.47
N THR A 283 -1.71 7.62 -22.58
CA THR A 283 -2.77 6.88 -21.90
C THR A 283 -2.47 6.71 -20.42
N SER A 284 -3.51 6.69 -19.59
CA SER A 284 -3.40 6.21 -18.21
C SER A 284 -4.69 5.53 -17.77
N SER A 285 -4.57 4.40 -17.08
CA SER A 285 -5.68 3.64 -16.51
C SER A 285 -5.38 3.38 -15.04
N ARG A 286 -6.30 3.78 -14.15
CA ARG A 286 -6.14 3.69 -12.69
C ARG A 286 -7.25 2.84 -12.12
N ILE A 287 -6.87 1.92 -11.24
CA ILE A 287 -7.85 1.17 -10.44
C ILE A 287 -8.31 2.03 -9.27
N LYS A 288 -7.41 2.78 -8.62
CA LYS A 288 -7.73 3.64 -7.49
C LYS A 288 -6.78 4.83 -7.45
N ASP A 289 -7.33 6.04 -7.32
CA ASP A 289 -6.53 7.25 -7.17
C ASP A 289 -5.97 7.35 -5.73
N ALA A 290 -4.68 7.65 -5.62
CA ALA A 290 -4.05 8.09 -4.38
C ALA A 290 -3.98 9.62 -4.34
N LYS A 291 -3.95 10.21 -3.14
CA LYS A 291 -3.62 11.63 -2.97
C LYS A 291 -2.12 11.77 -2.70
N VAL A 292 -1.36 12.07 -3.73
CA VAL A 292 0.11 12.14 -3.71
C VAL A 292 0.60 13.57 -3.92
N LEU A 293 1.40 14.09 -2.99
CA LEU A 293 2.12 15.35 -3.15
C LEU A 293 3.57 15.06 -3.55
N LEU A 294 3.91 15.29 -4.82
CA LEU A 294 5.28 15.23 -5.31
C LEU A 294 5.94 16.60 -5.20
N ILE A 295 7.16 16.68 -4.66
CA ILE A 295 7.93 17.92 -4.52
C ILE A 295 9.31 17.70 -5.14
N TYR A 296 9.63 18.55 -6.12
CA TYR A 296 11.00 18.71 -6.62
C TYR A 296 11.59 19.94 -5.93
N SER A 297 12.65 19.76 -5.15
CA SER A 297 13.26 20.82 -4.36
C SER A 297 13.72 22.03 -5.19
N HIS A 298 14.18 21.82 -6.43
CA HIS A 298 14.64 22.88 -7.34
C HIS A 298 13.51 23.66 -8.05
N ASN A 299 12.24 23.27 -7.90
CA ASN A 299 11.08 23.87 -8.58
C ASN A 299 9.96 24.26 -7.60
N ALA A 300 10.31 24.71 -6.39
CA ALA A 300 9.36 25.15 -5.38
C ALA A 300 8.79 26.56 -5.66
N ASN A 301 8.26 26.81 -6.86
CA ASN A 301 7.37 27.97 -7.07
C ASN A 301 5.93 27.49 -6.92
N PRO A 302 5.09 28.18 -6.11
CA PRO A 302 3.69 27.82 -5.97
C PRO A 302 2.96 28.14 -7.27
N THR A 303 2.79 27.14 -8.13
CA THR A 303 1.85 27.20 -9.26
C THR A 303 0.43 26.82 -8.83
N THR A 304 0.23 26.54 -7.55
CA THR A 304 -1.05 26.11 -6.97
C THR A 304 -1.92 27.31 -6.67
N THR A 305 -3.10 27.36 -7.30
CA THR A 305 -4.19 28.26 -6.88
C THR A 305 -4.76 27.77 -5.55
N PHE A 306 -5.05 28.68 -4.63
CA PHE A 306 -5.58 28.34 -3.31
C PHE A 306 -6.56 29.41 -2.78
N ASP A 307 -7.45 28.99 -1.89
CA ASP A 307 -8.34 29.90 -1.15
C ASP A 307 -7.56 30.62 -0.04
N VAL A 308 -7.77 31.92 0.12
CA VAL A 308 -7.17 32.75 1.18
C VAL A 308 -7.42 32.15 2.58
N SER A 309 -8.53 31.44 2.78
CA SER A 309 -8.85 30.76 4.04
C SER A 309 -7.78 29.74 4.46
N ILE A 310 -7.02 29.17 3.51
CA ILE A 310 -5.95 28.21 3.82
C ILE A 310 -4.78 28.87 4.55
N LEU A 311 -4.60 30.18 4.37
CA LEU A 311 -3.44 30.91 4.89
C LEU A 311 -3.42 30.95 6.42
N ARG A 312 -4.58 30.85 7.07
CA ARG A 312 -4.66 30.66 8.52
C ARG A 312 -4.00 29.34 8.94
N LYS A 313 -4.36 28.23 8.30
CA LYS A 313 -3.74 26.92 8.56
C LYS A 313 -2.24 26.94 8.24
N VAL A 314 -1.84 27.60 7.16
CA VAL A 314 -0.42 27.77 6.80
C VAL A 314 0.33 28.56 7.88
N THR A 315 -0.27 29.64 8.39
CA THR A 315 0.27 30.44 9.50
C THR A 315 0.46 29.58 10.74
N ASP A 316 -0.57 28.83 11.14
CA ASP A 316 -0.53 27.95 12.33
C ASP A 316 0.63 26.95 12.21
N LEU A 317 0.76 26.26 11.07
CA LEU A 317 1.83 25.28 10.84
C LEU A 317 3.22 25.92 10.79
N LEU A 318 3.35 27.10 10.18
CA LEU A 318 4.64 27.80 10.10
C LEU A 318 5.09 28.36 11.45
N SER A 319 4.16 28.80 12.30
CA SER A 319 4.45 29.33 13.63
C SER A 319 5.12 28.31 14.56
N GLU A 320 4.99 27.01 14.26
CA GLU A 320 5.73 25.94 14.96
C GLU A 320 7.24 25.97 14.69
N PHE A 321 7.65 26.54 13.56
CA PHE A 321 9.05 26.68 13.17
C PHE A 321 9.64 28.00 13.65
N ASP A 322 8.88 29.08 13.52
CA ASP A 322 9.24 30.41 14.00
C ASP A 322 8.02 31.07 14.72
N PRO A 323 8.02 31.10 16.06
CA PRO A 323 6.96 31.72 16.85
C PRO A 323 6.79 33.22 16.61
N ASN A 324 7.74 33.90 15.94
CA ASN A 324 7.62 35.31 15.61
C ASN A 324 6.70 35.56 14.42
N ILE A 325 6.27 34.54 13.69
CA ILE A 325 5.29 34.69 12.60
C ILE A 325 3.95 35.08 13.20
N PHE A 326 3.44 36.23 12.79
CA PHE A 326 2.10 36.68 13.15
C PHE A 326 1.07 36.16 12.15
N TYR A 327 1.30 36.37 10.85
CA TYR A 327 0.33 36.01 9.81
C TYR A 327 0.94 35.86 8.42
N VAL A 328 0.49 34.85 7.67
CA VAL A 328 0.76 34.69 6.23
C VAL A 328 -0.45 35.19 5.46
N TYR A 329 -0.24 36.05 4.47
CA TYR A 329 -1.34 36.64 3.70
C TYR A 329 -0.98 36.88 2.23
N LEU A 330 -2.01 37.07 1.40
CA LEU A 330 -1.85 37.56 0.04
C LEU A 330 -2.02 39.08 0.02
N SER A 331 -1.05 39.78 -0.55
CA SER A 331 -1.12 41.22 -0.77
C SER A 331 -2.16 41.58 -1.84
N ALA A 332 -2.43 42.88 -2.00
CA ALA A 332 -3.28 43.38 -3.08
C ALA A 332 -2.74 43.06 -4.49
N SER A 333 -1.42 42.84 -4.63
CA SER A 333 -0.78 42.39 -5.87
C SER A 333 -0.77 40.87 -6.04
N ASN A 334 -1.51 40.14 -5.18
CA ASN A 334 -1.56 38.67 -5.15
C ASN A 334 -0.20 38.01 -4.86
N GLU A 335 0.66 38.73 -4.13
CA GLU A 335 1.95 38.24 -3.67
C GLU A 335 1.80 37.64 -2.26
N LEU A 336 2.40 36.46 -2.04
CA LEU A 336 2.42 35.83 -0.72
C LEU A 336 3.45 36.52 0.19
N ARG A 337 3.01 36.98 1.35
CA ARG A 337 3.81 37.74 2.31
C ARG A 337 3.68 37.17 3.72
N VAL A 338 4.71 37.40 4.53
CA VAL A 338 4.77 36.97 5.93
C VAL A 338 4.93 38.20 6.82
N LEU A 339 3.95 38.41 7.70
CA LEU A 339 3.97 39.42 8.74
C LEU A 339 4.47 38.80 10.05
N PHE A 340 5.44 39.45 10.68
CA PHE A 340 6.03 39.05 11.95
C PHE A 340 5.45 39.88 13.11
N ASN A 341 5.59 39.38 14.35
CA ASN A 341 5.08 40.02 15.57
C ASN A 341 5.72 41.38 15.85
N ASP A 342 6.94 41.61 15.36
CA ASP A 342 7.65 42.90 15.43
C ASP A 342 7.18 43.90 14.36
N LYS A 343 6.14 43.53 13.58
CA LYS A 343 5.58 44.27 12.44
C LYS A 343 6.45 44.29 11.19
N THR A 344 7.51 43.49 11.15
CA THR A 344 8.28 43.27 9.92
C THR A 344 7.40 42.53 8.91
N ASP A 345 7.36 43.01 7.67
CA ASP A 345 6.54 42.49 6.57
C ASP A 345 7.44 42.16 5.39
N VAL A 346 7.55 40.87 5.06
CA VAL A 346 8.52 40.35 4.09
C VAL A 346 7.81 39.59 2.96
N SER A 347 8.21 39.87 1.72
CA SER A 347 7.78 39.05 0.58
C SER A 347 8.36 37.65 0.66
N ILE A 348 7.62 36.62 0.22
CA ILE A 348 8.17 35.27 0.07
C ILE A 348 9.46 35.24 -0.78
N ASN A 349 9.64 36.18 -1.70
CA ASN A 349 10.82 36.28 -2.56
C ASN A 349 12.04 36.87 -1.85
N GLU A 350 11.84 37.57 -0.74
CA GLU A 350 12.89 38.17 0.10
C GLU A 350 13.29 37.28 1.27
N LEU A 351 12.49 36.23 1.55
CA LEU A 351 12.83 35.22 2.56
C LEU A 351 14.03 34.39 2.10
N GLY A 352 14.86 34.00 3.07
CA GLY A 352 15.95 33.06 2.83
C GLY A 352 15.43 31.77 2.16
N TYR A 353 16.20 31.24 1.20
CA TYR A 353 15.75 30.15 0.34
C TYR A 353 15.23 28.92 1.10
N GLY A 354 15.88 28.56 2.22
CA GLY A 354 15.42 27.49 3.12
C GLY A 354 14.01 27.71 3.64
N TYR A 355 13.73 28.92 4.09
CA TYR A 355 12.44 29.30 4.62
C TYR A 355 11.36 29.37 3.53
N LYS A 356 11.71 29.88 2.35
CA LYS A 356 10.85 29.87 1.16
C LYS A 356 10.43 28.43 0.79
N SER A 357 11.39 27.49 0.76
CA SER A 357 11.11 26.08 0.48
C SER A 357 10.17 25.45 1.51
N LEU A 358 10.37 25.74 2.79
CA LEU A 358 9.50 25.28 3.88
C LEU A 358 8.07 25.83 3.75
N LEU A 359 7.91 27.14 3.52
CA LEU A 359 6.60 27.76 3.32
C LEU A 359 5.88 27.15 2.11
N ASN A 360 6.58 26.93 0.99
CA ASN A 360 6.00 26.29 -0.19
C ASN A 360 5.59 24.83 0.07
N PHE A 361 6.36 24.08 0.86
CA PHE A 361 5.97 22.76 1.32
C PHE A 361 4.68 22.81 2.14
N ILE A 362 4.63 23.67 3.17
CA ILE A 362 3.47 23.78 4.08
C ILE A 362 2.23 24.22 3.32
N LEU A 363 2.36 25.19 2.43
CA LEU A 363 1.27 25.64 1.56
C LEU A 363 0.75 24.48 0.70
N SER A 364 1.65 23.76 0.02
CA SER A 364 1.28 22.61 -0.82
C SER A 364 0.60 21.51 -0.01
N TYR A 365 1.12 21.21 1.18
CA TYR A 365 0.52 20.24 2.10
C TYR A 365 -0.88 20.67 2.55
N ALA A 366 -1.05 21.93 2.94
CA ALA A 366 -2.32 22.47 3.41
C ALA A 366 -3.40 22.44 2.33
N VAL A 367 -3.05 22.84 1.10
CA VAL A 367 -3.93 22.87 -0.07
C VAL A 367 -4.28 21.45 -0.53
N TYR A 368 -3.27 20.60 -0.69
CA TYR A 368 -3.46 19.30 -1.32
C TYR A 368 -4.02 18.23 -0.39
N GLN A 369 -3.75 18.35 0.92
CA GLN A 369 -4.10 17.37 1.94
C GLN A 369 -3.72 15.92 1.50
N PRO A 370 -2.43 15.69 1.17
CA PRO A 370 -1.97 14.40 0.67
C PRO A 370 -2.13 13.29 1.71
N LYS A 371 -2.18 12.05 1.23
CA LYS A 371 -1.91 10.87 2.06
C LYS A 371 -0.53 10.27 1.79
N ILE A 372 0.09 10.60 0.66
CA ILE A 372 1.47 10.22 0.34
C ILE A 372 2.25 11.49 -0.01
N ILE A 373 3.44 11.66 0.58
CA ILE A 373 4.35 12.77 0.26
C ILE A 373 5.62 12.19 -0.35
N LEU A 374 6.07 12.76 -1.47
CA LEU A 374 7.27 12.35 -2.17
C LEU A 374 8.17 13.59 -2.31
N ILE A 375 9.34 13.57 -1.67
CA ILE A 375 10.30 14.67 -1.70
C ILE A 375 11.54 14.20 -2.45
N ASP A 376 11.77 14.76 -3.63
CA ASP A 376 13.00 14.53 -4.37
C ASP A 376 14.07 15.53 -3.93
N ASP A 377 15.24 15.02 -3.57
CA ASP A 377 16.45 15.78 -3.25
C ASP A 377 16.24 16.77 -2.07
N LEU A 378 16.07 16.23 -0.85
CA LEU A 378 15.74 17.02 0.35
C LEU A 378 16.75 18.13 0.65
N GLU A 379 18.04 17.89 0.42
CA GLU A 379 19.10 18.89 0.57
C GLU A 379 18.86 20.14 -0.29
N GLY A 380 18.16 19.98 -1.41
CA GLY A 380 17.76 21.08 -2.27
C GLY A 380 16.76 22.05 -1.64
N PHE A 381 16.18 21.73 -0.46
CA PHE A 381 15.43 22.73 0.31
C PHE A 381 16.36 23.78 0.92
N ALA A 382 17.66 23.51 1.07
CA ALA A 382 18.66 24.35 1.73
C ALA A 382 18.25 24.81 3.15
N LEU A 383 17.67 23.90 3.93
CA LEU A 383 17.36 24.13 5.35
C LEU A 383 18.66 24.13 6.16
N HIS A 384 18.89 25.20 6.93
CA HIS A 384 19.97 25.21 7.92
C HIS A 384 19.73 24.09 8.96
N PRO A 385 20.77 23.45 9.54
CA PRO A 385 20.63 22.28 10.41
C PRO A 385 19.50 22.33 11.44
N LYS A 386 19.37 23.42 12.21
CA LYS A 386 18.28 23.58 13.20
C LYS A 386 16.88 23.47 12.58
N LEU A 387 16.67 24.08 11.42
CA LEU A 387 15.38 24.06 10.72
C LEU A 387 15.11 22.69 10.09
N LEU A 388 16.15 22.03 9.57
CA LEU A 388 16.05 20.64 9.11
C LEU A 388 15.57 19.71 10.25
N LYS A 389 16.06 19.93 11.48
CA LYS A 389 15.61 19.18 12.66
C LYS A 389 14.11 19.33 12.92
N GLN A 390 13.65 20.57 12.97
CA GLN A 390 12.23 20.89 13.16
C GLN A 390 11.38 20.34 12.00
N PHE A 391 11.88 20.40 10.77
CA PHE A 391 11.17 19.91 9.59
C PHE A 391 10.97 18.40 9.63
N TYR A 392 11.99 17.66 10.06
CA TYR A 392 11.82 16.22 10.27
C TYR A 392 10.79 15.88 11.35
N ASP A 393 10.86 16.55 12.50
CA ASP A 393 9.89 16.34 13.60
C ASP A 393 8.47 16.73 13.17
N PHE A 394 8.34 17.68 12.26
CA PHE A 394 7.09 18.03 11.60
C PHE A 394 6.59 16.91 10.67
N LEU A 395 7.44 16.38 9.77
CA LEU A 395 7.08 15.27 8.87
C LEU A 395 6.57 14.04 9.65
N LEU A 396 7.21 13.72 10.78
CA LEU A 396 6.77 12.62 11.66
C LEU A 396 5.39 12.84 12.29
N ARG A 397 4.91 14.08 12.43
CA ARG A 397 3.60 14.41 13.02
C ARG A 397 2.48 14.55 12.00
N LEU A 398 2.78 14.73 10.71
CA LEU A 398 1.77 14.90 9.67
C LEU A 398 0.79 13.72 9.60
N ASP A 399 -0.51 13.99 9.40
CA ASP A 399 -1.52 12.95 9.15
C ASP A 399 -1.45 12.43 7.69
N VAL A 400 -0.38 11.68 7.40
CA VAL A 400 -0.10 11.05 6.11
C VAL A 400 0.24 9.58 6.30
N ASP A 401 -0.10 8.77 5.31
CA ASP A 401 0.12 7.32 5.30
C ASP A 401 1.58 6.96 5.00
N LEU A 402 2.26 7.73 4.14
CA LEU A 402 3.64 7.46 3.71
C LEU A 402 4.36 8.74 3.25
N ILE A 403 5.65 8.86 3.60
CA ILE A 403 6.57 9.88 3.11
C ILE A 403 7.78 9.16 2.52
N LEU A 404 8.12 9.42 1.27
CA LEU A 404 9.37 8.96 0.66
C LEU A 404 10.24 10.16 0.32
N ILE A 405 11.50 10.10 0.72
CA ILE A 405 12.47 11.17 0.57
C ILE A 405 13.68 10.61 -0.17
N THR A 406 14.13 11.23 -1.25
CA THR A 406 15.44 10.92 -1.83
C THR A 406 16.47 11.90 -1.29
N THR A 407 17.68 11.42 -1.03
CA THR A 407 18.80 12.30 -0.68
C THR A 407 20.12 11.69 -1.16
N GLN A 408 21.09 12.56 -1.40
CA GLN A 408 22.49 12.24 -1.61
C GLN A 408 23.35 12.78 -0.46
N SER A 409 22.78 13.47 0.52
CA SER A 409 23.51 14.05 1.62
C SER A 409 23.73 13.05 2.75
N SER A 410 25.00 12.85 3.12
CA SER A 410 25.38 12.06 4.30
C SER A 410 24.78 12.63 5.57
N ASP A 411 24.81 13.96 5.69
CA ASP A 411 24.36 14.66 6.89
C ASP A 411 22.85 14.51 7.08
N VAL A 412 22.10 14.49 5.98
CA VAL A 412 20.65 14.30 6.01
C VAL A 412 20.31 12.91 6.55
N TYR A 413 20.83 11.83 5.96
CA TYR A 413 20.45 10.50 6.43
C TYR A 413 21.03 10.17 7.81
N ALA A 414 22.23 10.68 8.13
CA ALA A 414 22.81 10.60 9.48
C ALA A 414 21.86 11.19 10.51
N TYR A 415 21.42 12.41 10.27
CA TYR A 415 20.51 13.13 11.15
C TYR A 415 19.18 12.41 11.34
N LEU A 416 18.63 11.84 10.26
CA LEU A 416 17.38 11.07 10.32
C LEU A 416 17.56 9.78 11.12
N ALA A 417 18.73 9.13 11.04
CA ALA A 417 19.03 7.88 11.72
C ALA A 417 19.26 8.09 13.23
N GLU A 418 19.90 9.19 13.63
CA GLU A 418 20.13 9.55 15.04
C GLU A 418 18.84 9.64 15.87
N LYS A 419 17.69 9.84 15.21
CA LYS A 419 16.38 9.90 15.85
C LYS A 419 15.82 8.54 16.27
N ARG A 420 16.45 7.42 15.87
CA ARG A 420 16.13 6.05 16.33
C ARG A 420 14.63 5.74 16.34
N SER A 421 13.98 6.03 15.22
CA SER A 421 12.52 5.93 15.10
C SER A 421 12.13 4.68 14.31
N ASP A 422 11.26 3.85 14.90
CA ASP A 422 10.67 2.69 14.21
C ASP A 422 9.81 3.08 13.00
N ASN A 423 9.36 4.34 12.95
CA ASN A 423 8.60 4.87 11.83
C ASN A 423 9.48 5.28 10.65
N VAL A 424 10.80 5.15 10.75
CA VAL A 424 11.74 5.53 9.70
C VAL A 424 12.54 4.32 9.22
N ARG A 425 12.67 4.20 7.90
CA ARG A 425 13.46 3.18 7.24
C ARG A 425 14.34 3.81 6.16
N PHE A 426 15.52 3.26 5.99
CA PHE A 426 16.48 3.69 4.97
C PHE A 426 16.53 2.65 3.87
N ILE A 427 16.29 3.08 2.64
CA ILE A 427 16.13 2.22 1.47
C ILE A 427 17.33 2.46 0.58
N LEU A 428 18.33 1.60 0.67
CA LEU A 428 19.47 1.63 -0.25
C LEU A 428 19.02 1.02 -1.57
N ILE A 429 19.28 1.70 -2.68
CA ILE A 429 18.95 1.18 -4.01
C ILE A 429 20.16 1.21 -4.93
N ASN A 430 20.27 0.17 -5.75
CA ASN A 430 21.25 0.09 -6.83
C ASN A 430 20.79 -0.85 -7.94
N ASP A 431 20.71 -0.34 -9.17
CA ASP A 431 20.37 -1.11 -10.38
C ASP A 431 19.18 -2.08 -10.24
N GLY A 432 18.11 -1.64 -9.56
CA GLY A 432 16.88 -2.41 -9.36
C GLY A 432 16.89 -3.31 -8.11
N ASN A 433 18.04 -3.50 -7.46
CA ASN A 433 18.15 -4.13 -6.15
C ASN A 433 17.94 -3.10 -5.04
N TYR A 434 17.52 -3.58 -3.87
CA TYR A 434 17.33 -2.75 -2.69
C TYR A 434 17.69 -3.49 -1.40
N GLU A 435 17.99 -2.71 -0.37
CA GLU A 435 18.10 -3.14 1.03
C GLU A 435 17.36 -2.14 1.90
N VAL A 436 16.61 -2.63 2.90
CA VAL A 436 15.91 -1.77 3.86
C VAL A 436 16.57 -1.91 5.22
N LEU A 437 16.99 -0.79 5.80
CA LEU A 437 17.63 -0.69 7.10
C LEU A 437 16.76 0.10 8.10
N SER A 438 16.84 -0.31 9.36
CA SER A 438 16.42 0.45 10.53
C SER A 438 17.38 1.61 10.82
N SER A 439 16.99 2.48 11.76
CA SER A 439 17.84 3.59 12.20
C SER A 439 19.12 3.07 12.89
N GLU A 440 18.98 2.03 13.72
CA GLU A 440 20.07 1.33 14.41
C GLU A 440 21.08 0.77 13.42
N GLU A 441 20.63 0.00 12.42
CA GLU A 441 21.52 -0.59 11.42
C GLU A 441 22.27 0.46 10.60
N VAL A 442 21.64 1.62 10.34
CA VAL A 442 22.32 2.74 9.69
C VAL A 442 23.42 3.31 10.56
N LEU A 443 23.12 3.62 11.83
CA LEU A 443 24.09 4.17 12.76
C LEU A 443 25.30 3.24 12.96
N ASP A 444 25.05 1.94 13.10
CA ASP A 444 26.12 0.94 13.27
C ASP A 444 27.02 0.82 12.03
N ARG A 445 26.47 0.98 10.83
CA ARG A 445 27.25 0.91 9.57
C ARG A 445 28.00 2.21 9.28
N MET A 446 27.45 3.35 9.68
CA MET A 446 28.05 4.67 9.45
C MET A 446 29.42 4.85 10.10
N ASP A 447 29.70 4.11 11.17
CA ASP A 447 31.02 4.08 11.82
C ASP A 447 32.13 3.53 10.90
N TYR A 448 31.75 2.76 9.86
CA TYR A 448 32.68 2.01 9.02
C TYR A 448 32.54 2.27 7.51
N GLU A 449 31.39 2.79 7.05
CA GLU A 449 31.14 3.03 5.63
C GLU A 449 30.13 4.16 5.35
N ASP A 450 30.25 4.76 4.17
CA ASP A 450 29.23 5.65 3.62
C ASP A 450 28.20 4.85 2.82
N LEU A 451 26.98 4.80 3.33
CA LEU A 451 25.88 4.01 2.79
C LEU A 451 25.54 4.32 1.33
N ARG A 452 25.86 5.52 0.83
CA ARG A 452 25.68 5.89 -0.59
C ARG A 452 26.54 5.02 -1.50
N TYR A 453 27.71 4.61 -1.02
CA TYR A 453 28.64 3.73 -1.73
C TYR A 453 28.40 2.26 -1.40
N THR A 454 27.92 1.92 -0.20
CA THR A 454 27.48 0.55 0.14
C THR A 454 26.40 0.05 -0.80
N ALA A 455 25.48 0.91 -1.22
CA ALA A 455 24.47 0.57 -2.21
C ALA A 455 25.07 -0.07 -3.48
N LEU A 456 26.30 0.28 -3.89
CA LEU A 456 26.98 -0.35 -5.01
C LEU A 456 27.23 -1.85 -4.83
N LYS A 457 27.48 -2.28 -3.59
CA LYS A 457 27.78 -3.68 -3.28
C LYS A 457 26.55 -4.57 -3.56
N LEU A 458 25.34 -4.00 -3.58
CA LEU A 458 24.09 -4.70 -3.90
C LEU A 458 24.04 -5.25 -5.34
N SER A 459 24.86 -4.75 -6.27
CA SER A 459 24.96 -5.28 -7.64
C SER A 459 26.07 -6.33 -7.81
N GLY A 460 26.81 -6.68 -6.74
CA GLY A 460 27.92 -7.64 -6.79
C GLY A 460 29.18 -7.11 -7.49
N GLU A 461 29.24 -5.81 -7.85
CA GLU A 461 30.33 -5.24 -8.64
C GLU A 461 31.68 -5.09 -7.90
N VAL A 462 31.76 -5.39 -6.60
CA VAL A 462 33.00 -5.21 -5.82
C VAL A 462 33.97 -6.40 -5.91
N HIS A 463 33.60 -7.52 -6.55
CA HIS A 463 34.52 -8.65 -6.79
C HIS A 463 35.09 -8.73 -8.22
N ARG A 464 35.00 -7.67 -9.03
CA ARG A 464 35.73 -7.59 -10.31
C ARG A 464 36.64 -6.37 -10.35
N LYS A 465 37.81 -6.51 -9.72
CA LYS A 465 39.10 -5.82 -9.93
C LYS A 465 40.03 -6.47 -8.90
N SER A 466 41.10 -7.19 -9.23
CA SER A 466 42.01 -7.21 -10.38
C SER A 466 42.47 -8.63 -10.68
#